data_AF-A0A954VJH2-F1
#
_entry.id   AF-A0A954VJH2-F1
#
_cell.length_a   1.000
_cell.length_b   1.000
_cell.length_c   1.000
_cell.angle_alpha   90.00
_cell.angle_beta   90.00
_cell.angle_gamma   90.00
#
_symmetry.space_group_name_H-M   'P 1'
#
loop_
_entity.id
_entity.type
_entity.pdbx_description
1 polymer ?
#
loop_
_entity_poly.entity_id
_entity_poly.type
_entity_poly.pdbx_seq_one_letter_code
_entity_poly.pdbx_strand_id
1 'polypeptide(L)'
;MPRTSDRPLAVERYLIQLELAAKQQIGVIPAEILDDAESHLSRDLECLLQVEPNLQDSAIFKHFVRTYGTPSSVAEAYQSSNQKRNRELPGCAPNWRIYCPKCGRSAPLAKVGVTRIGARSYGKLTLGWCRECRRMRWLRIERDLNRSTIVSPQPTSLGHWLAWILAIVILIGLPFTAIHPLFVFQTANSKSSVPAFQSLPNGWTMEREIEVPRKQLEQFSQKLGFELKSLVNTFLSRRGEKLQINTLTTLRSTDAAKLATLLRKSKSNPRWIVDSEGIVYEFVVRQESETRLANLARYAFPIIPRTMKYLVEFDAVPVSADKPGGPPDGRNQLFNLLLQPPQTAPSEAFDKLAQSFDYGSQIRVLRSLEGAAEASWVSLPAHEVSRRSASDTFVFSFENLPLRHTLPVVHLSARIQINSDAIRTISETEDLSQWLSPTKHFPIDAPAIRKVVETICQPNDTPKTKLSCLLDWFQDSANIRYAGVTGSRYGTMNVLSQGYGHCWDYADLFNTLARAMSLPCREVYGWLQNGEGHVWNDVLVDGKWQMIDPTTGIECGSDYIPLSISADGEMTWIYASSIQIERL
;
A
#
# COMPACT_ATOMS: atom_id res chain seq x y z
N MET A 1 13.65 -23.80 -6.38
CA MET A 1 12.30 -23.24 -6.16
C MET A 1 11.26 -24.24 -6.64
N PRO A 2 10.07 -24.34 -6.04
CA PRO A 2 8.93 -25.00 -6.67
C PRO A 2 8.46 -24.18 -7.89
N ARG A 3 7.76 -24.83 -8.84
CA ARG A 3 7.14 -24.13 -9.98
C ARG A 3 5.91 -23.36 -9.53
N THR A 4 5.82 -22.09 -9.91
CA THR A 4 4.53 -21.40 -10.09
C THR A 4 3.99 -21.71 -11.49
N SER A 5 2.68 -21.84 -11.63
CA SER A 5 2.02 -22.35 -12.86
C SER A 5 2.10 -21.42 -14.07
N ASP A 6 2.32 -20.12 -13.85
CA ASP A 6 2.06 -19.07 -14.84
C ASP A 6 3.31 -18.28 -15.26
N ARG A 7 4.51 -18.64 -14.79
CA ARG A 7 5.75 -17.90 -15.13
C ARG A 7 6.19 -18.21 -16.57
N PRO A 8 6.34 -17.21 -17.47
CA PRO A 8 6.78 -17.45 -18.85
C PRO A 8 8.21 -18.00 -18.94
N LEU A 9 8.41 -18.99 -19.82
CA LEU A 9 9.61 -19.83 -19.85
C LEU A 9 10.91 -19.05 -20.10
N ALA A 10 10.88 -18.01 -20.95
CA ALA A 10 12.03 -17.13 -21.17
C ALA A 10 12.45 -16.33 -19.94
N VAL A 11 11.51 -15.93 -19.06
CA VAL A 11 11.79 -15.21 -17.81
C VAL A 11 12.36 -16.19 -16.78
N GLU A 12 11.70 -17.33 -16.57
CA GLU A 12 12.19 -18.40 -15.68
C GLU A 12 13.62 -18.82 -16.06
N ARG A 13 13.88 -19.05 -17.34
CA ARG A 13 15.21 -19.41 -17.86
C ARG A 13 16.28 -18.34 -17.57
N TYR A 14 15.94 -17.05 -17.66
CA TYR A 14 16.90 -15.97 -17.38
C TYR A 14 17.17 -15.86 -15.88
N LEU A 15 16.13 -15.93 -15.05
CA LEU A 15 16.25 -15.89 -13.59
C LEU A 15 17.05 -17.08 -13.04
N ILE A 16 16.83 -18.31 -13.53
CA ILE A 16 17.61 -19.49 -13.12
C ILE A 16 19.10 -19.32 -13.45
N GLN A 17 19.43 -18.80 -14.64
CA GLN A 17 20.83 -18.55 -15.02
C GLN A 17 21.46 -17.42 -14.20
N LEU A 18 20.66 -16.43 -13.79
CA LEU A 18 21.10 -15.33 -12.94
C LEU A 18 21.31 -15.78 -11.48
N GLU A 19 20.44 -16.64 -10.94
CA GLU A 19 20.59 -17.26 -9.63
C GLU A 19 21.87 -18.10 -9.55
N LEU A 20 22.14 -18.91 -10.57
CA LEU A 20 23.34 -19.73 -10.66
C LEU A 20 24.62 -18.88 -10.75
N ALA A 21 24.60 -17.78 -11.50
CA ALA A 21 25.73 -16.86 -11.58
C ALA A 21 25.94 -16.07 -10.28
N ALA A 22 24.86 -15.57 -9.66
CA ALA A 22 24.92 -14.82 -8.41
C ALA A 22 25.48 -15.68 -7.26
N LYS A 23 25.10 -16.95 -7.17
CA LYS A 23 25.63 -17.90 -6.15
C LYS A 23 27.12 -18.24 -6.33
N GLN A 24 27.73 -17.90 -7.46
CA GLN A 24 29.18 -18.07 -7.68
C GLN A 24 29.97 -16.82 -7.28
N GLN A 25 29.32 -15.70 -6.92
CA GLN A 25 29.98 -14.44 -6.58
C GLN A 25 29.99 -14.16 -5.07
N ILE A 26 31.18 -13.92 -4.53
CA ILE A 26 31.38 -13.55 -3.13
C ILE A 26 30.81 -12.14 -2.91
N GLY A 27 30.08 -11.95 -1.81
CA GLY A 27 29.49 -10.66 -1.42
C GLY A 27 28.15 -10.31 -2.08
N VAL A 28 27.57 -11.22 -2.88
CA VAL A 28 26.31 -11.02 -3.58
C VAL A 28 25.16 -11.76 -2.88
N ILE A 29 24.05 -11.07 -2.63
CA ILE A 29 22.80 -11.69 -2.15
C ILE A 29 21.93 -12.03 -3.38
N PRO A 30 21.69 -13.32 -3.72
CA PRO A 30 20.97 -13.67 -4.93
C PRO A 30 19.51 -13.17 -4.97
N ALA A 31 18.85 -13.06 -3.80
CA ALA A 31 17.46 -12.63 -3.71
C ALA A 31 17.24 -11.19 -4.21
N GLU A 32 18.12 -10.24 -3.83
CA GLU A 32 18.01 -8.84 -4.26
C GLU A 32 18.18 -8.68 -5.78
N ILE A 33 19.09 -9.46 -6.37
CA ILE A 33 19.30 -9.47 -7.83
C ILE A 33 18.10 -10.08 -8.58
N LEU A 34 17.49 -11.13 -8.02
CA LEU A 34 16.38 -11.83 -8.67
C LEU A 34 15.08 -11.03 -8.63
N ASP A 35 14.79 -10.30 -7.55
CA ASP A 35 13.61 -9.43 -7.42
C ASP A 35 13.66 -8.24 -8.40
N ASP A 36 14.80 -7.53 -8.42
CA ASP A 36 15.08 -6.42 -9.36
C ASP A 36 15.01 -6.92 -10.83
N ALA A 37 15.58 -8.10 -11.10
CA ALA A 37 15.51 -8.73 -12.42
C ALA A 37 14.08 -9.17 -12.80
N GLU A 38 13.32 -9.81 -11.92
CA GLU A 38 11.96 -10.30 -12.23
C GLU A 38 11.01 -9.14 -12.54
N SER A 39 11.08 -8.06 -11.78
CA SER A 39 10.36 -6.80 -12.03
C SER A 39 10.74 -6.18 -13.38
N HIS A 40 12.04 -6.15 -13.70
CA HIS A 40 12.53 -5.64 -14.98
C HIS A 40 12.09 -6.50 -16.18
N LEU A 41 12.24 -7.83 -16.09
CA LEU A 41 12.01 -8.77 -17.20
C LEU A 41 10.52 -8.93 -17.51
N SER A 42 9.66 -8.99 -16.49
CA SER A 42 8.22 -9.16 -16.66
C SER A 42 7.59 -7.96 -17.39
N ARG A 43 7.97 -6.73 -16.99
CA ARG A 43 7.50 -5.49 -17.63
C ARG A 43 7.98 -5.32 -19.08
N ASP A 44 9.17 -5.85 -19.40
CA ASP A 44 9.70 -5.85 -20.76
C ASP A 44 9.04 -6.94 -21.63
N LEU A 45 8.68 -8.09 -21.04
CA LEU A 45 7.89 -9.13 -21.70
C LEU A 45 6.48 -8.62 -22.08
N GLU A 46 5.76 -7.96 -21.17
CA GLU A 46 4.47 -7.34 -21.48
C GLU A 46 4.58 -6.37 -22.67
N CYS A 47 5.64 -5.56 -22.70
CA CYS A 47 5.94 -4.63 -23.78
C CYS A 47 6.20 -5.34 -25.13
N LEU A 48 6.92 -6.47 -25.11
CA LEU A 48 7.17 -7.29 -26.30
C LEU A 48 5.90 -7.96 -26.83
N LEU A 49 5.11 -8.59 -25.96
CA LEU A 49 3.89 -9.30 -26.34
C LEU A 49 2.77 -8.35 -26.81
N GLN A 50 2.75 -7.10 -26.35
CA GLN A 50 1.88 -6.05 -26.91
C GLN A 50 2.22 -5.66 -28.36
N VAL A 51 3.42 -6.01 -28.86
CA VAL A 51 3.87 -5.73 -30.23
C VAL A 51 3.82 -6.98 -31.10
N GLU A 52 4.21 -8.13 -30.55
CA GLU A 52 4.24 -9.43 -31.24
C GLU A 52 3.74 -10.55 -30.30
N PRO A 53 2.41 -10.80 -30.24
CA PRO A 53 1.82 -11.72 -29.24
C PRO A 53 2.30 -13.17 -29.31
N ASN A 54 2.85 -13.60 -30.46
CA ASN A 54 3.31 -14.97 -30.72
C ASN A 54 4.84 -15.11 -30.68
N LEU A 55 5.55 -14.12 -30.13
CA LEU A 55 7.01 -14.07 -30.08
C LEU A 55 7.57 -15.25 -29.29
N GLN A 56 8.49 -16.00 -29.90
CA GLN A 56 9.05 -17.22 -29.33
C GLN A 56 9.98 -16.94 -28.14
N ASP A 57 9.97 -17.81 -27.12
CA ASP A 57 10.86 -17.71 -25.94
C ASP A 57 12.35 -17.53 -26.29
N SER A 58 12.80 -18.17 -27.38
CA SER A 58 14.19 -18.06 -27.84
C SER A 58 14.54 -16.66 -28.39
N ALA A 59 13.56 -15.89 -28.84
CA ALA A 59 13.70 -14.50 -29.26
C ALA A 59 13.56 -13.54 -28.06
N ILE A 60 12.63 -13.81 -27.14
CA ILE A 60 12.47 -13.08 -25.87
C ILE A 60 13.77 -13.15 -25.05
N PHE A 61 14.32 -14.35 -24.85
CA PHE A 61 15.57 -14.55 -24.12
C PHE A 61 16.76 -13.83 -24.79
N LYS A 62 16.83 -13.82 -26.14
CA LYS A 62 17.81 -13.03 -26.90
C LYS A 62 17.59 -11.51 -26.74
N HIS A 63 16.34 -11.06 -26.57
CA HIS A 63 16.06 -9.67 -26.24
C HIS A 63 16.61 -9.32 -24.86
N PHE A 64 16.29 -10.10 -23.83
CA PHE A 64 16.77 -9.87 -22.47
C PHE A 64 18.30 -9.81 -22.40
N VAL A 65 19.00 -10.78 -23.03
CA VAL A 65 20.47 -10.79 -23.07
C VAL A 65 21.05 -9.56 -23.78
N ARG A 66 20.36 -9.01 -24.78
CA ARG A 66 20.77 -7.80 -25.52
C ARG A 66 20.45 -6.50 -24.78
N THR A 67 19.40 -6.48 -23.97
CA THR A 67 18.89 -5.28 -23.28
C THR A 67 19.50 -5.11 -21.89
N TYR A 68 19.70 -6.20 -21.14
CA TYR A 68 20.17 -6.19 -19.76
C TYR A 68 21.61 -6.72 -19.58
N GLY A 69 22.09 -7.57 -20.51
CA GLY A 69 23.40 -8.25 -20.44
C GLY A 69 23.26 -9.78 -20.34
N THR A 70 24.37 -10.52 -20.32
CA THR A 70 24.30 -11.95 -19.97
C THR A 70 24.08 -12.08 -18.45
N PRO A 71 23.40 -13.14 -17.96
CA PRO A 71 23.20 -13.34 -16.52
C PRO A 71 24.49 -13.29 -15.69
N SER A 72 25.61 -13.83 -16.21
CA SER A 72 26.95 -13.70 -15.59
C SER A 72 27.41 -12.26 -15.48
N SER A 73 27.39 -11.50 -16.59
CA SER A 73 27.78 -10.08 -16.60
C SER A 73 26.85 -9.18 -15.76
N VAL A 74 25.61 -9.61 -15.51
CA VAL A 74 24.71 -8.96 -14.57
C VAL A 74 25.16 -9.24 -13.13
N ALA A 75 25.38 -10.50 -12.74
CA ALA A 75 25.84 -10.86 -11.40
C ALA A 75 27.20 -10.19 -11.03
N GLU A 76 28.16 -10.19 -11.96
CA GLU A 76 29.44 -9.47 -11.85
C GLU A 76 29.25 -7.97 -11.60
N ALA A 77 28.26 -7.35 -12.25
CA ALA A 77 27.99 -5.92 -12.10
C ALA A 77 27.52 -5.55 -10.68
N TYR A 78 26.70 -6.38 -10.01
CA TYR A 78 26.29 -6.13 -8.63
C TYR A 78 27.45 -6.28 -7.65
N GLN A 79 28.32 -7.30 -7.81
CA GLN A 79 29.54 -7.45 -7.00
C GLN A 79 30.45 -6.22 -7.09
N SER A 80 30.54 -5.59 -8.27
CA SER A 80 31.33 -4.37 -8.48
C SER A 80 30.72 -3.09 -7.87
N SER A 81 29.45 -3.10 -7.48
CA SER A 81 28.72 -1.90 -7.04
C SER A 81 28.33 -1.96 -5.56
N ASN A 82 29.26 -1.59 -4.69
CA ASN A 82 29.03 -1.40 -3.25
C ASN A 82 28.24 -0.11 -2.93
N GLN A 83 27.21 0.18 -3.75
CA GLN A 83 26.39 1.39 -3.74
C GLN A 83 25.13 1.12 -4.57
N LYS A 84 23.92 1.24 -3.97
CA LYS A 84 22.64 1.08 -4.69
C LYS A 84 22.58 2.09 -5.85
N ARG A 85 22.80 1.62 -7.08
CA ARG A 85 22.52 2.43 -8.27
C ARG A 85 21.02 2.48 -8.47
N ASN A 86 20.41 3.66 -8.27
CA ASN A 86 19.18 4.01 -8.95
C ASN A 86 19.44 3.97 -10.47
N ARG A 87 19.30 2.79 -11.07
CA ARG A 87 19.17 2.65 -12.52
C ARG A 87 17.83 3.29 -12.87
N GLU A 88 17.86 4.49 -13.44
CA GLU A 88 16.66 5.13 -13.97
C GLU A 88 15.92 4.11 -14.86
N LEU A 89 14.68 3.77 -14.46
CA LEU A 89 13.92 2.72 -15.12
C LEU A 89 13.85 3.01 -16.63
N PRO A 90 14.30 2.09 -17.52
CA PRO A 90 14.25 2.34 -18.95
C PRO A 90 12.80 2.55 -19.36
N GLY A 91 12.55 3.66 -20.07
CA GLY A 91 11.19 4.09 -20.41
C GLY A 91 10.53 3.11 -21.39
N CYS A 92 9.25 2.83 -21.22
CA CYS A 92 8.53 1.93 -22.11
C CYS A 92 7.98 2.69 -23.33
N ALA A 93 8.70 2.66 -24.45
CA ALA A 93 8.29 3.31 -25.70
C ALA A 93 8.73 2.52 -26.95
N PRO A 94 8.20 1.29 -27.16
CA PRO A 94 8.55 0.44 -28.29
C PRO A 94 8.20 1.10 -29.63
N ASN A 95 9.10 1.00 -30.61
CA ASN A 95 8.94 1.55 -31.96
C ASN A 95 8.83 3.08 -32.05
N TRP A 96 9.31 3.81 -31.03
CA TRP A 96 9.48 5.27 -31.05
C TRP A 96 10.94 5.68 -30.87
N ARG A 97 11.33 6.76 -31.55
CA ARG A 97 12.67 7.37 -31.46
C ARG A 97 12.58 8.85 -31.12
N ILE A 98 13.67 9.38 -30.56
CA ILE A 98 13.93 10.82 -30.44
C ILE A 98 15.15 11.16 -31.30
N TYR A 99 15.13 12.29 -32.01
CA TYR A 99 16.28 12.75 -32.80
C TYR A 99 16.43 14.27 -32.85
N CYS A 100 17.66 14.72 -33.10
CA CYS A 100 17.95 16.13 -33.35
C CYS A 100 17.83 16.45 -34.85
N PRO A 101 16.86 17.27 -35.29
CA PRO A 101 16.66 17.55 -36.71
C PRO A 101 17.80 18.34 -37.36
N LYS A 102 18.72 18.96 -36.60
CA LYS A 102 19.89 19.64 -37.17
C LYS A 102 21.08 18.71 -37.48
N CYS A 103 21.27 17.62 -36.74
CA CYS A 103 22.48 16.79 -36.86
C CYS A 103 22.20 15.29 -36.98
N GLY A 104 20.94 14.89 -37.20
CA GLY A 104 20.52 13.49 -37.42
C GLY A 104 20.62 12.56 -36.19
N ARG A 105 21.47 12.88 -35.20
CA ARG A 105 21.72 12.04 -34.01
C ARG A 105 20.40 11.67 -33.32
N SER A 106 20.16 10.36 -33.24
CA SER A 106 18.91 9.76 -32.75
C SER A 106 19.14 8.64 -31.74
N ALA A 107 18.14 8.37 -30.92
CA ALA A 107 18.10 7.26 -29.98
C ALA A 107 16.69 6.65 -29.90
N PRO A 108 16.53 5.38 -29.49
CA PRO A 108 15.24 4.85 -29.05
C PRO A 108 14.68 5.73 -27.92
N LEU A 109 13.38 6.05 -27.96
CA LEU A 109 12.74 6.94 -26.98
C LEU A 109 12.82 6.35 -25.55
N ALA A 110 12.74 5.01 -25.45
CA ALA A 110 12.99 4.25 -24.24
C ALA A 110 14.34 4.55 -23.56
N LYS A 111 15.42 4.70 -24.34
CA LYS A 111 16.79 4.93 -23.85
C LYS A 111 17.05 6.35 -23.33
N VAL A 112 16.02 7.21 -23.28
CA VAL A 112 16.07 8.53 -22.62
C VAL A 112 15.02 8.65 -21.50
N GLY A 113 14.61 7.53 -20.90
CA GLY A 113 13.71 7.49 -19.73
C GLY A 113 12.23 7.77 -20.05
N VAL A 114 11.85 7.89 -21.33
CA VAL A 114 10.49 8.30 -21.71
C VAL A 114 9.59 7.07 -21.92
N THR A 115 8.55 6.96 -21.08
CA THR A 115 7.44 6.00 -21.24
C THR A 115 6.29 6.61 -22.04
N ARG A 116 5.72 5.85 -22.98
CA ARG A 116 4.61 6.27 -23.84
C ARG A 116 3.26 5.82 -23.27
N ILE A 117 2.59 6.73 -22.58
CA ILE A 117 1.14 6.63 -22.37
C ILE A 117 0.41 6.87 -23.73
N GLY A 118 -0.71 6.18 -23.96
CA GLY A 118 -1.31 5.95 -25.29
C GLY A 118 -1.95 7.14 -26.02
N ALA A 119 -1.19 8.18 -26.39
CA ALA A 119 -1.70 9.34 -27.13
C ALA A 119 -1.27 9.41 -28.61
N ARG A 120 -2.23 9.70 -29.51
CA ARG A 120 -2.06 9.95 -30.95
C ARG A 120 -1.99 11.47 -31.20
N SER A 121 -0.84 11.98 -31.59
CA SER A 121 -0.67 13.37 -32.02
C SER A 121 0.42 13.49 -33.09
N TYR A 122 0.23 14.43 -34.01
CA TYR A 122 1.14 14.70 -35.12
C TYR A 122 2.27 15.65 -34.68
N GLY A 123 3.49 15.47 -35.20
CA GLY A 123 4.58 16.42 -35.01
C GLY A 123 5.09 16.60 -33.57
N LYS A 124 5.18 15.51 -32.78
CA LYS A 124 5.70 15.57 -31.40
C LYS A 124 7.13 16.15 -31.36
N LEU A 125 7.27 17.33 -30.75
CA LEU A 125 8.54 17.97 -30.43
C LEU A 125 8.71 18.00 -28.90
N THR A 126 9.95 17.88 -28.43
CA THR A 126 10.32 18.12 -27.03
C THR A 126 11.60 18.94 -26.96
N LEU A 127 11.83 19.66 -25.87
CA LEU A 127 13.07 20.40 -25.64
C LEU A 127 14.09 19.48 -24.95
N GLY A 128 15.31 19.37 -25.48
CA GLY A 128 16.34 18.53 -24.89
C GLY A 128 17.76 18.84 -25.34
N TRP A 129 18.75 18.38 -24.55
CA TRP A 129 20.16 18.65 -24.81
C TRP A 129 20.72 17.69 -25.87
N CYS A 130 21.10 18.21 -27.03
CA CYS A 130 21.76 17.40 -28.05
C CYS A 130 23.27 17.36 -27.81
N ARG A 131 23.79 16.19 -27.40
CA ARG A 131 25.23 15.97 -27.14
C ARG A 131 26.13 16.35 -28.34
N GLU A 132 25.66 16.17 -29.57
CA GLU A 132 26.39 16.56 -30.80
C GLU A 132 26.45 18.08 -30.99
N CYS A 133 25.30 18.75 -30.88
CA CYS A 133 25.20 20.20 -31.04
C CYS A 133 25.74 20.99 -29.84
N ARG A 134 26.05 20.31 -28.72
CA ARG A 134 26.44 20.85 -27.40
C ARG A 134 25.55 22.02 -26.94
N ARG A 135 24.23 21.93 -27.19
CA ARG A 135 23.22 22.89 -26.71
C ARG A 135 21.82 22.29 -26.69
N MET A 136 20.91 22.95 -25.99
CA MET A 136 19.46 22.69 -26.05
C MET A 136 18.91 22.85 -27.48
N ARG A 137 17.99 21.94 -27.84
CA ARG A 137 17.31 21.88 -29.14
C ARG A 137 15.87 21.41 -28.98
N TRP A 138 15.02 21.83 -29.91
CA TRP A 138 13.81 21.09 -30.23
C TRP A 138 14.23 19.76 -30.89
N LEU A 139 13.97 18.67 -30.19
CA LEU A 139 14.17 17.29 -30.64
C LEU A 139 12.81 16.75 -31.09
N ARG A 140 12.80 15.99 -32.19
CA ARG A 140 11.58 15.43 -32.77
C ARG A 140 11.42 13.98 -32.33
N ILE A 141 10.18 13.63 -31.99
CA ILE A 141 9.77 12.29 -31.56
C ILE A 141 8.89 11.69 -32.66
N GLU A 142 9.29 10.53 -33.17
CA GLU A 142 8.59 9.87 -34.28
C GLU A 142 8.57 8.35 -34.15
N ARG A 143 7.73 7.72 -34.96
CA ARG A 143 7.52 6.27 -35.02
C ARG A 143 8.18 5.73 -36.28
N ASP A 144 9.29 5.01 -36.14
CA ASP A 144 10.00 4.31 -37.21
C ASP A 144 10.56 2.99 -36.65
N LEU A 145 10.58 1.97 -37.51
CA LEU A 145 10.85 0.57 -37.21
C LEU A 145 12.18 0.06 -37.75
N ASN A 146 12.72 0.63 -38.84
CA ASN A 146 13.72 -0.07 -39.68
C ASN A 146 15.04 0.66 -39.96
N ARG A 147 15.29 1.85 -39.40
CA ARG A 147 16.60 2.53 -39.56
C ARG A 147 17.66 2.05 -38.55
N SER A 148 18.76 1.50 -39.08
CA SER A 148 19.98 1.22 -38.31
C SER A 148 20.60 2.50 -37.73
N THR A 149 21.36 2.38 -36.64
CA THR A 149 22.01 3.52 -35.97
C THR A 149 23.22 4.02 -36.75
N ILE A 150 22.98 4.84 -37.77
CA ILE A 150 24.04 5.52 -38.52
C ILE A 150 24.64 6.64 -37.66
N VAL A 151 25.95 6.55 -37.43
CA VAL A 151 26.82 7.70 -37.12
C VAL A 151 27.78 7.85 -38.29
N SER A 152 27.55 8.84 -39.15
CA SER A 152 28.54 9.39 -40.07
C SER A 152 28.05 10.73 -40.63
N PRO A 153 28.89 11.78 -40.69
CA PRO A 153 28.54 13.05 -41.35
C PRO A 153 28.94 13.04 -42.84
N GLN A 154 28.10 13.64 -43.69
CA GLN A 154 28.48 14.16 -45.01
C GLN A 154 27.78 15.51 -45.27
N PRO A 155 28.41 16.45 -46.00
CA PRO A 155 27.92 17.82 -46.14
C PRO A 155 27.19 18.11 -47.46
N THR A 156 26.37 19.18 -47.43
CA THR A 156 26.01 20.09 -48.55
C THR A 156 25.55 19.56 -49.91
N SER A 157 24.33 19.95 -50.31
CA SER A 157 24.04 20.49 -51.66
C SER A 157 22.95 21.58 -51.56
N LEU A 158 22.74 22.36 -52.63
CA LEU A 158 22.06 23.67 -52.64
C LEU A 158 20.57 23.61 -53.03
N GLY A 159 19.84 24.70 -52.71
CA GLY A 159 18.55 25.09 -53.33
C GLY A 159 17.30 24.68 -52.52
N HIS A 160 16.28 25.53 -52.29
CA HIS A 160 16.04 26.95 -52.64
C HIS A 160 15.41 27.61 -51.39
N TRP A 161 15.74 28.83 -50.95
CA TRP A 161 15.34 30.16 -51.48
C TRP A 161 13.84 30.35 -51.81
N LEU A 162 13.30 31.47 -51.32
CA LEU A 162 12.05 32.17 -51.69
C LEU A 162 10.67 31.59 -51.28
N ALA A 163 10.23 31.98 -50.08
CA ALA A 163 8.87 32.52 -49.81
C ALA A 163 8.95 33.34 -48.49
N TRP A 164 9.24 34.65 -48.54
CA TRP A 164 8.26 35.75 -48.51
C TRP A 164 7.24 35.62 -47.35
N ILE A 165 7.42 36.28 -46.21
CA ILE A 165 7.35 37.74 -45.92
C ILE A 165 5.93 38.30 -46.00
N LEU A 166 5.33 38.57 -44.83
CA LEU A 166 4.46 39.71 -44.42
C LEU A 166 3.96 39.39 -42.98
N ALA A 167 3.74 40.32 -42.03
CA ALA A 167 4.06 41.75 -41.94
C ALA A 167 4.09 42.22 -40.45
N ILE A 168 4.72 43.38 -40.17
CA ILE A 168 4.42 44.36 -39.08
C ILE A 168 4.37 43.79 -37.62
N VAL A 169 5.30 44.00 -36.67
CA VAL A 169 6.27 45.08 -36.32
C VAL A 169 5.64 46.34 -35.66
N ILE A 170 6.40 47.07 -34.82
CA ILE A 170 6.09 48.36 -34.14
C ILE A 170 5.13 48.23 -32.93
N LEU A 171 5.36 48.75 -31.71
CA LEU A 171 6.48 49.32 -30.90
C LEU A 171 6.05 49.12 -29.40
N ILE A 172 6.77 49.31 -28.28
CA ILE A 172 8.10 49.81 -27.83
C ILE A 172 8.46 48.97 -26.55
N GLY A 173 9.60 49.01 -25.85
CA GLY A 173 10.84 49.80 -25.93
C GLY A 173 11.25 50.44 -24.58
N LEU A 174 11.40 49.65 -23.51
CA LEU A 174 11.99 50.06 -22.21
C LEU A 174 12.93 48.96 -21.66
N PRO A 175 13.89 49.29 -20.78
CA PRO A 175 15.05 48.44 -20.49
C PRO A 175 14.81 47.31 -19.48
N PHE A 176 15.72 46.33 -19.50
CA PHE A 176 15.83 45.30 -18.45
C PHE A 176 16.11 45.93 -17.08
N THR A 177 15.14 45.87 -16.18
CA THR A 177 15.37 45.84 -14.73
C THR A 177 14.95 44.48 -14.20
N ALA A 178 15.61 44.01 -13.14
CA ALA A 178 15.53 42.62 -12.71
C ALA A 178 14.20 42.31 -11.99
N ILE A 179 13.20 41.82 -12.73
CA ILE A 179 12.05 41.14 -12.15
C ILE A 179 12.52 39.75 -11.65
N HIS A 180 13.09 39.73 -10.45
CA HIS A 180 13.01 38.53 -9.63
C HIS A 180 11.53 38.15 -9.48
N PRO A 181 11.14 36.88 -9.69
CA PRO A 181 9.85 36.43 -9.22
C PRO A 181 9.87 36.52 -7.68
N LEU A 182 9.20 37.53 -7.13
CA LEU A 182 8.92 37.65 -5.70
C LEU A 182 7.94 36.55 -5.29
N PHE A 183 8.46 35.33 -5.20
CA PHE A 183 7.95 34.36 -4.24
C PHE A 183 8.11 35.02 -2.87
N VAL A 184 6.99 35.47 -2.30
CA VAL A 184 6.92 35.92 -0.92
C VAL A 184 7.15 34.69 -0.04
N PHE A 185 8.41 34.44 0.30
CA PHE A 185 8.77 33.51 1.36
C PHE A 185 8.23 34.08 2.67
N GLN A 186 7.04 33.65 3.08
CA GLN A 186 6.59 33.83 4.46
C GLN A 186 7.47 32.96 5.36
N THR A 187 8.58 33.54 5.83
CA THR A 187 9.42 32.94 6.86
C THR A 187 8.74 33.06 8.21
N ALA A 188 8.33 31.92 8.77
CA ALA A 188 8.14 31.68 10.21
C ALA A 188 7.37 32.74 11.03
N ASN A 189 6.04 32.76 10.91
CA ASN A 189 5.10 32.85 12.07
C ASN A 189 3.61 32.90 11.70
N SER A 190 3.23 32.85 10.42
CA SER A 190 1.83 32.60 10.03
C SER A 190 1.38 31.22 10.53
N LYS A 191 0.27 31.17 11.26
CA LYS A 191 -0.43 29.89 11.53
C LYS A 191 -0.93 29.32 10.21
N SER A 192 -0.91 28.00 10.10
CA SER A 192 -1.48 27.24 8.97
C SER A 192 -2.87 27.72 8.56
N SER A 193 -3.10 27.88 7.25
CA SER A 193 -4.43 28.11 6.69
C SER A 193 -5.33 26.88 6.83
N VAL A 194 -4.73 25.68 6.79
CA VAL A 194 -5.40 24.40 7.03
C VAL A 194 -5.59 24.15 8.54
N PRO A 195 -6.82 23.96 9.05
CA PRO A 195 -7.07 23.75 10.47
C PRO A 195 -6.27 22.61 11.10
N ALA A 196 -6.15 21.47 10.41
CA ALA A 196 -5.45 20.29 10.92
C ALA A 196 -3.94 20.48 11.16
N PHE A 197 -3.32 21.55 10.60
CA PHE A 197 -1.90 21.86 10.78
C PHE A 197 -1.65 23.15 11.57
N GLN A 198 -2.67 23.73 12.22
CA GLN A 198 -2.52 24.92 13.07
C GLN A 198 -1.76 24.66 14.37
N SER A 199 -1.70 23.40 14.81
CA SER A 199 -0.83 22.92 15.87
C SER A 199 -0.05 21.72 15.34
N LEU A 200 1.28 21.74 15.48
CA LEU A 200 2.15 20.66 15.01
C LEU A 200 2.52 19.76 16.21
N PRO A 201 2.34 18.43 16.13
CA PRO A 201 2.75 17.53 17.20
C PRO A 201 4.28 17.47 17.36
N ASN A 202 4.75 17.02 18.52
CA ASN A 202 6.18 17.01 18.86
C ASN A 202 7.05 16.31 17.80
N GLY A 203 8.08 17.04 17.35
CA GLY A 203 9.04 16.58 16.35
C GLY A 203 8.61 16.75 14.89
N TRP A 204 7.39 17.25 14.62
CA TRP A 204 6.98 17.68 13.28
C TRP A 204 7.40 19.14 13.02
N THR A 205 7.61 19.47 11.75
CA THR A 205 7.88 20.84 11.28
C THR A 205 7.14 21.09 9.97
N MET A 206 6.56 22.28 9.82
CA MET A 206 6.01 22.72 8.53
C MET A 206 7.13 23.44 7.76
N GLU A 207 7.53 22.85 6.64
CA GLU A 207 8.59 23.37 5.77
C GLU A 207 8.10 24.58 4.96
N ARG A 208 6.83 24.51 4.50
CA ARG A 208 6.11 25.55 3.76
C ARG A 208 4.65 25.13 3.53
N GLU A 209 3.82 26.10 3.21
CA GLU A 209 2.45 25.90 2.73
C GLU A 209 2.24 26.67 1.42
N ILE A 210 1.49 26.10 0.46
CA ILE A 210 1.21 26.72 -0.84
C ILE A 210 -0.27 26.56 -1.20
N GLU A 211 -1.05 27.62 -1.03
CA GLU A 211 -2.40 27.73 -1.58
C GLU A 211 -2.37 27.88 -3.12
N VAL A 212 -3.27 27.21 -3.81
CA VAL A 212 -3.40 27.26 -5.27
C VAL A 212 -4.20 28.50 -5.69
N PRO A 213 -3.68 29.37 -6.58
CA PRO A 213 -4.36 30.60 -6.97
C PRO A 213 -5.75 30.35 -7.54
N ARG A 214 -6.71 31.22 -7.18
CA ARG A 214 -8.14 31.15 -7.54
C ARG A 214 -8.40 30.79 -9.02
N LYS A 215 -7.69 31.41 -9.97
CA LYS A 215 -7.84 31.14 -11.41
C LYS A 215 -7.52 29.68 -11.80
N GLN A 216 -6.64 29.01 -11.07
CA GLN A 216 -6.33 27.59 -11.25
C GLN A 216 -7.34 26.70 -10.49
N LEU A 217 -7.82 27.14 -9.32
CA LEU A 217 -8.89 26.50 -8.57
C LEU A 217 -10.22 26.43 -9.36
N GLU A 218 -10.54 27.51 -10.07
CA GLU A 218 -11.69 27.60 -10.99
C GLU A 218 -11.57 26.59 -12.15
N GLN A 219 -10.37 26.40 -12.70
CA GLN A 219 -10.11 25.38 -13.74
C GLN A 219 -10.19 23.94 -13.22
N PHE A 220 -9.86 23.69 -11.95
CA PHE A 220 -10.07 22.38 -11.33
C PHE A 220 -11.56 22.14 -11.07
N SER A 221 -12.28 23.13 -10.53
CA SER A 221 -13.72 23.07 -10.28
C SER A 221 -14.52 22.75 -11.56
N GLN A 222 -14.20 23.42 -12.67
CA GLN A 222 -14.80 23.15 -13.99
C GLN A 222 -14.57 21.72 -14.48
N LYS A 223 -13.44 21.09 -14.15
CA LYS A 223 -13.14 19.69 -14.53
C LYS A 223 -13.77 18.66 -13.60
N LEU A 224 -13.98 19.02 -12.35
CA LEU A 224 -14.61 18.16 -11.33
C LEU A 224 -16.14 18.19 -11.40
N GLY A 225 -16.72 19.26 -11.94
CA GLY A 225 -18.18 19.46 -12.00
C GLY A 225 -18.79 20.01 -10.69
N PHE A 226 -17.96 20.45 -9.75
CA PHE A 226 -18.36 21.05 -8.47
C PHE A 226 -17.27 22.05 -8.00
N GLU A 227 -17.64 22.96 -7.09
CA GLU A 227 -16.78 24.05 -6.66
C GLU A 227 -15.84 23.66 -5.50
N LEU A 228 -14.55 23.86 -5.70
CA LEU A 228 -13.54 23.85 -4.65
C LEU A 228 -13.44 25.25 -4.03
N LYS A 229 -13.55 25.32 -2.70
CA LYS A 229 -13.37 26.54 -1.89
C LYS A 229 -11.88 26.92 -1.76
N SER A 230 -11.01 25.92 -1.60
CA SER A 230 -9.55 26.09 -1.58
C SER A 230 -8.85 24.76 -1.90
N LEU A 231 -7.59 24.86 -2.34
CA LEU A 231 -6.66 23.74 -2.47
C LEU A 231 -5.30 24.21 -1.94
N VAL A 232 -4.82 23.57 -0.89
CA VAL A 232 -3.58 23.95 -0.18
C VAL A 232 -2.62 22.76 -0.15
N ASN A 233 -1.36 23.00 -0.51
CA ASN A 233 -0.29 21.99 -0.52
C ASN A 233 0.60 22.25 0.70
N THR A 234 0.43 21.47 1.77
CA THR A 234 1.20 21.61 2.99
C THR A 234 2.38 20.64 2.95
N PHE A 235 3.60 21.14 3.19
CA PHE A 235 4.83 20.34 3.19
C PHE A 235 5.34 20.21 4.62
N LEU A 236 5.42 18.98 5.09
CA LEU A 236 5.76 18.63 6.47
C LEU A 236 7.07 17.82 6.51
N SER A 237 7.77 17.88 7.63
CA SER A 237 8.92 17.02 7.90
C SER A 237 8.95 16.52 9.35
N ARG A 238 9.61 15.38 9.57
CA ARG A 238 9.91 14.79 10.88
C ARG A 238 11.21 14.02 10.78
N ARG A 239 12.15 14.23 11.71
CA ARG A 239 13.50 13.58 11.72
C ARG A 239 14.26 13.66 10.37
N GLY A 240 13.99 14.67 9.54
CA GLY A 240 14.59 14.87 8.21
C GLY A 240 13.84 14.24 7.04
N GLU A 241 12.95 13.28 7.29
CA GLU A 241 12.00 12.74 6.29
C GLU A 241 10.96 13.81 5.94
N LYS A 242 10.44 13.79 4.70
CA LYS A 242 9.49 14.80 4.20
C LYS A 242 8.22 14.19 3.62
N LEU A 243 7.10 14.86 3.84
CA LEU A 243 5.76 14.48 3.36
C LEU A 243 5.07 15.69 2.75
N GLN A 244 4.22 15.47 1.75
CA GLN A 244 3.28 16.46 1.25
C GLN A 244 1.85 15.95 1.47
N ILE A 245 0.99 16.80 2.02
CA ILE A 245 -0.44 16.56 2.12
C ILE A 245 -1.15 17.69 1.38
N ASN A 246 -2.02 17.35 0.43
CA ASN A 246 -2.87 18.31 -0.25
C ASN A 246 -4.23 18.34 0.45
N THR A 247 -4.67 19.53 0.86
CA THR A 247 -5.95 19.76 1.52
C THR A 247 -6.90 20.43 0.53
N LEU A 248 -7.96 19.74 0.13
CA LEU A 248 -8.98 20.21 -0.80
C LEU A 248 -10.27 20.50 -0.04
N THR A 249 -10.64 21.77 0.08
CA THR A 249 -11.91 22.16 0.73
C THR A 249 -12.99 22.35 -0.33
N THR A 250 -14.15 21.73 -0.14
CA THR A 250 -15.33 21.88 -1.01
C THR A 250 -16.39 22.76 -0.35
N LEU A 251 -17.43 23.16 -1.10
CA LEU A 251 -18.59 23.83 -0.52
C LEU A 251 -19.62 22.89 0.17
N ARG A 252 -19.53 21.57 -0.08
CA ARG A 252 -20.52 20.58 0.37
C ARG A 252 -19.87 19.23 0.68
N SER A 253 -20.21 18.62 1.81
CA SER A 253 -19.75 17.27 2.19
C SER A 253 -19.99 16.21 1.12
N THR A 254 -21.11 16.29 0.39
CA THR A 254 -21.43 15.39 -0.73
C THR A 254 -20.52 15.55 -1.94
N ASP A 255 -19.91 16.73 -2.14
CA ASP A 255 -18.93 16.97 -3.20
C ASP A 255 -17.51 16.54 -2.75
N ALA A 256 -17.18 16.64 -1.46
CA ALA A 256 -15.99 16.02 -0.89
C ALA A 256 -16.02 14.48 -1.00
N ALA A 257 -17.17 13.84 -0.76
CA ALA A 257 -17.31 12.38 -0.93
C ALA A 257 -17.07 11.94 -2.40
N LYS A 258 -17.59 12.70 -3.38
CA LYS A 258 -17.30 12.48 -4.82
C LYS A 258 -15.81 12.67 -5.11
N LEU A 259 -15.22 13.76 -4.62
CA LEU A 259 -13.80 14.08 -4.80
C LEU A 259 -12.90 12.97 -4.24
N ALA A 260 -13.19 12.49 -3.03
CA ALA A 260 -12.46 11.39 -2.41
C ALA A 260 -12.59 10.09 -3.23
N THR A 261 -13.80 9.77 -3.68
CA THR A 261 -14.07 8.60 -4.55
C THR A 261 -13.31 8.67 -5.88
N LEU A 262 -13.20 9.86 -6.49
CA LEU A 262 -12.42 10.08 -7.71
C LEU A 262 -10.90 9.94 -7.45
N LEU A 263 -10.40 10.54 -6.37
CA LEU A 263 -8.99 10.51 -6.03
C LEU A 263 -8.52 9.09 -5.62
N ARG A 264 -9.34 8.33 -4.88
CA ARG A 264 -9.03 6.93 -4.49
C ARG A 264 -8.72 6.04 -5.69
N LYS A 265 -9.46 6.20 -6.79
CA LYS A 265 -9.24 5.48 -8.06
C LYS A 265 -7.93 5.83 -8.79
N SER A 266 -7.18 6.83 -8.31
CA SER A 266 -5.88 7.24 -8.85
C SER A 266 -4.70 6.97 -7.91
N LYS A 267 -4.91 6.25 -6.80
CA LYS A 267 -3.88 5.88 -5.82
C LYS A 267 -3.63 4.38 -5.82
N SER A 268 -2.38 3.99 -5.58
CA SER A 268 -2.01 2.59 -5.29
C SER A 268 -2.57 2.10 -3.95
N ASN A 269 -2.71 3.00 -2.97
CA ASN A 269 -3.42 2.74 -1.72
C ASN A 269 -4.56 3.79 -1.55
N PRO A 270 -5.84 3.39 -1.60
CA PRO A 270 -6.97 4.31 -1.42
C PRO A 270 -7.03 4.94 -0.01
N ARG A 271 -6.37 4.38 1.01
CA ARG A 271 -6.27 5.00 2.34
C ARG A 271 -5.52 6.34 2.32
N TRP A 272 -4.67 6.60 1.30
CA TRP A 272 -4.03 7.91 1.10
C TRP A 272 -5.00 9.06 0.80
N ILE A 273 -6.30 8.81 0.72
CA ILE A 273 -7.35 9.82 0.62
C ILE A 273 -8.24 9.72 1.87
N VAL A 274 -8.26 10.75 2.71
CA VAL A 274 -9.18 10.86 3.86
C VAL A 274 -10.21 11.96 3.58
N ASP A 275 -11.50 11.67 3.76
CA ASP A 275 -12.58 12.66 3.71
C ASP A 275 -13.09 13.00 5.13
N SER A 276 -13.27 14.29 5.40
CA SER A 276 -13.77 14.79 6.68
C SER A 276 -14.51 16.11 6.47
N GLU A 277 -15.81 16.16 6.76
CA GLU A 277 -16.61 17.38 6.91
C GLU A 277 -16.51 18.40 5.73
N GLY A 278 -16.41 17.91 4.49
CA GLY A 278 -16.28 18.76 3.29
C GLY A 278 -14.84 19.06 2.87
N ILE A 279 -13.86 18.57 3.62
CA ILE A 279 -12.43 18.59 3.32
C ILE A 279 -12.00 17.19 2.85
N VAL A 280 -11.09 17.13 1.87
CA VAL A 280 -10.38 15.91 1.47
C VAL A 280 -8.88 16.12 1.63
N TYR A 281 -8.21 15.22 2.34
CA TYR A 281 -6.78 15.19 2.54
C TYR A 281 -6.16 14.09 1.65
N GLU A 282 -5.32 14.50 0.71
CA GLU A 282 -4.55 13.62 -0.17
C GLU A 282 -3.10 13.54 0.31
N PHE A 283 -2.69 12.36 0.77
CA PHE A 283 -1.31 12.06 1.12
C PHE A 283 -0.51 11.76 -0.16
N VAL A 284 0.54 12.53 -0.43
CA VAL A 284 1.32 12.42 -1.67
C VAL A 284 2.55 11.52 -1.46
N VAL A 285 2.29 10.23 -1.27
CA VAL A 285 3.30 9.16 -1.21
C VAL A 285 3.77 8.83 -2.63
N ARG A 286 5.08 8.99 -2.89
CA ARG A 286 5.73 8.78 -4.20
C ARG A 286 6.56 7.51 -4.28
N GLN A 287 7.04 7.05 -3.13
CA GLN A 287 7.98 5.95 -2.96
C GLN A 287 7.68 5.26 -1.62
N GLU A 288 8.02 3.98 -1.52
CA GLU A 288 7.65 3.14 -0.38
C GLU A 288 8.13 3.70 0.97
N SER A 289 9.33 4.31 1.03
CA SER A 289 9.88 4.94 2.22
C SER A 289 9.06 6.11 2.78
N GLU A 290 8.21 6.76 1.97
CA GLU A 290 7.29 7.81 2.43
C GLU A 290 6.05 7.24 3.15
N THR A 291 5.75 5.94 2.98
CA THR A 291 4.60 5.24 3.57
C THR A 291 4.57 5.34 5.10
N ARG A 292 5.72 5.15 5.76
CA ARG A 292 5.83 5.18 7.23
C ARG A 292 5.50 6.56 7.79
N LEU A 293 6.05 7.61 7.17
CA LEU A 293 5.77 9.00 7.56
C LEU A 293 4.33 9.41 7.24
N ALA A 294 3.79 8.94 6.12
CA ALA A 294 2.39 9.16 5.75
C ALA A 294 1.43 8.50 6.75
N ASN A 295 1.65 7.24 7.11
CA ASN A 295 0.86 6.54 8.12
C ASN A 295 0.89 7.28 9.46
N LEU A 296 2.06 7.66 9.96
CA LEU A 296 2.17 8.43 11.21
C LEU A 296 1.40 9.77 11.15
N ALA A 297 1.46 10.49 10.02
CA ALA A 297 0.74 11.75 9.86
C ALA A 297 -0.79 11.60 9.92
N ARG A 298 -1.36 10.47 9.51
CA ARG A 298 -2.82 10.24 9.52
C ARG A 298 -3.45 10.43 10.90
N TYR A 299 -2.74 9.99 11.95
CA TYR A 299 -3.23 9.92 13.33
C TYR A 299 -2.54 10.92 14.25
N ALA A 300 -1.32 11.37 13.90
CA ALA A 300 -0.66 12.47 14.62
C ALA A 300 -1.37 13.82 14.43
N PHE A 301 -2.03 14.04 13.29
CA PHE A 301 -2.83 15.23 13.01
C PHE A 301 -4.33 14.92 13.08
N PRO A 302 -5.21 15.88 13.44
CA PRO A 302 -6.66 15.72 13.47
C PRO A 302 -7.26 15.75 12.04
N ILE A 303 -6.83 14.80 11.22
CA ILE A 303 -7.26 14.58 9.83
C ILE A 303 -8.42 13.57 9.77
N ILE A 304 -8.31 12.50 10.56
CA ILE A 304 -9.34 11.48 10.73
C ILE A 304 -10.35 11.97 11.79
N PRO A 305 -11.68 11.89 11.54
CA PRO A 305 -12.70 12.25 12.53
C PRO A 305 -12.60 11.39 13.80
N ARG A 306 -12.72 12.00 14.98
CA ARG A 306 -12.65 11.28 16.27
C ARG A 306 -13.75 10.22 16.42
N THR A 307 -14.95 10.52 15.93
CA THR A 307 -16.08 9.59 15.91
C THR A 307 -16.48 9.27 14.47
N MET A 308 -16.67 8.00 14.16
CA MET A 308 -17.14 7.50 12.87
C MET A 308 -18.31 6.53 13.06
N LYS A 309 -19.15 6.38 12.04
CA LYS A 309 -20.25 5.41 12.00
C LYS A 309 -20.22 4.67 10.68
N TYR A 310 -20.49 3.37 10.74
CA TYR A 310 -20.43 2.48 9.59
C TYR A 310 -21.66 1.58 9.53
N LEU A 311 -22.11 1.29 8.31
CA LEU A 311 -22.88 0.09 7.99
C LEU A 311 -21.91 -0.90 7.35
N VAL A 312 -21.85 -2.12 7.88
CA VAL A 312 -20.96 -3.18 7.39
C VAL A 312 -21.78 -4.43 7.09
N GLU A 313 -21.67 -4.94 5.86
CA GLU A 313 -22.46 -6.08 5.39
C GLU A 313 -21.58 -7.10 4.64
N PHE A 314 -21.67 -8.38 5.03
CA PHE A 314 -20.89 -9.47 4.43
C PHE A 314 -21.48 -10.84 4.73
N ASP A 315 -21.12 -11.83 3.91
CA ASP A 315 -21.42 -13.23 4.15
C ASP A 315 -20.23 -13.93 4.84
N ALA A 316 -20.52 -14.86 5.76
CA ALA A 316 -19.53 -15.65 6.48
C ALA A 316 -19.92 -17.14 6.56
N VAL A 317 -18.91 -17.99 6.56
CA VAL A 317 -19.00 -19.43 6.83
C VAL A 317 -18.41 -19.69 8.22
N PRO A 318 -19.18 -20.18 9.21
CA PRO A 318 -18.64 -20.47 10.53
C PRO A 318 -17.74 -21.71 10.49
N VAL A 319 -16.56 -21.63 11.10
CA VAL A 319 -15.57 -22.71 11.12
C VAL A 319 -15.16 -22.98 12.57
N SER A 320 -15.29 -24.22 13.02
CA SER A 320 -14.90 -24.66 14.35
C SER A 320 -13.46 -25.17 14.42
N ALA A 321 -12.94 -25.75 13.33
CA ALA A 321 -11.55 -26.23 13.25
C ALA A 321 -11.07 -26.39 11.79
N ASP A 322 -9.75 -26.34 11.62
CA ASP A 322 -9.08 -26.75 10.37
C ASP A 322 -8.60 -28.20 10.53
N LYS A 323 -8.87 -29.06 9.55
CA LYS A 323 -8.58 -30.49 9.66
C LYS A 323 -7.09 -30.79 9.47
N PRO A 324 -6.53 -31.77 10.21
CA PRO A 324 -5.18 -32.27 9.97
C PRO A 324 -4.99 -32.70 8.51
N GLY A 325 -3.91 -32.22 7.88
CA GLY A 325 -3.60 -32.51 6.47
C GLY A 325 -4.26 -31.57 5.45
N GLY A 326 -5.04 -30.57 5.88
CA GLY A 326 -5.46 -29.47 5.01
C GLY A 326 -4.28 -28.64 4.48
N PRO A 327 -4.45 -27.89 3.37
CA PRO A 327 -3.37 -27.13 2.76
C PRO A 327 -2.99 -25.88 3.59
N PRO A 328 -1.71 -25.45 3.57
CA PRO A 328 -1.26 -24.18 4.15
C PRO A 328 -2.08 -23.00 3.63
N ASP A 329 -2.39 -22.04 4.52
CA ASP A 329 -3.25 -20.88 4.24
C ASP A 329 -4.62 -21.24 3.62
N GLY A 330 -5.12 -22.46 3.82
CA GLY A 330 -6.32 -22.98 3.16
C GLY A 330 -7.57 -22.11 3.33
N ARG A 331 -7.69 -21.39 4.45
CA ARG A 331 -8.78 -20.41 4.69
C ARG A 331 -8.71 -19.23 3.72
N ASN A 332 -7.52 -18.70 3.49
CA ASN A 332 -7.26 -17.63 2.51
C ASN A 332 -7.47 -18.17 1.08
N GLN A 333 -7.07 -19.41 0.80
CA GLN A 333 -7.38 -20.05 -0.48
C GLN A 333 -8.90 -20.15 -0.72
N LEU A 334 -9.68 -20.56 0.30
CA LEU A 334 -11.14 -20.72 0.16
C LEU A 334 -11.85 -19.36 0.02
N PHE A 335 -11.42 -18.36 0.78
CA PHE A 335 -11.86 -16.97 0.61
C PHE A 335 -11.60 -16.45 -0.81
N ASN A 336 -10.40 -16.66 -1.36
CA ASN A 336 -10.07 -16.22 -2.71
C ASN A 336 -10.83 -16.97 -3.82
N LEU A 337 -11.35 -18.18 -3.55
CA LEU A 337 -12.32 -18.83 -4.44
C LEU A 337 -13.72 -18.21 -4.29
N LEU A 338 -14.16 -17.90 -3.06
CA LEU A 338 -15.47 -17.30 -2.76
C LEU A 338 -15.60 -15.84 -3.20
N LEU A 339 -14.48 -15.12 -3.39
CA LEU A 339 -14.45 -13.78 -3.99
C LEU A 339 -14.63 -13.78 -5.52
N GLN A 340 -14.47 -14.91 -6.21
CA GLN A 340 -14.61 -14.95 -7.66
C GLN A 340 -16.08 -14.80 -8.05
N PRO A 341 -16.40 -14.11 -9.17
CA PRO A 341 -17.76 -14.05 -9.67
C PRO A 341 -18.27 -15.47 -9.93
N PRO A 342 -19.54 -15.79 -9.60
CA PRO A 342 -20.03 -17.16 -9.56
C PRO A 342 -19.95 -17.84 -10.92
N GLN A 343 -18.96 -18.72 -11.07
CA GLN A 343 -18.81 -19.60 -12.23
C GLN A 343 -19.78 -20.79 -12.10
N THR A 344 -20.08 -21.44 -13.22
CA THR A 344 -21.05 -22.54 -13.26
C THR A 344 -20.50 -23.80 -12.60
N ALA A 345 -21.08 -24.14 -11.44
CA ALA A 345 -20.72 -25.23 -10.52
C ALA A 345 -19.38 -25.03 -9.76
N PRO A 346 -19.27 -25.53 -8.51
CA PRO A 346 -17.99 -25.55 -7.80
C PRO A 346 -17.00 -26.47 -8.53
N SER A 347 -15.71 -26.11 -8.47
CA SER A 347 -14.64 -26.94 -9.04
C SER A 347 -14.24 -28.06 -8.08
N GLU A 348 -13.61 -29.11 -8.60
CA GLU A 348 -13.05 -30.20 -7.78
C GLU A 348 -12.04 -29.66 -6.73
N ALA A 349 -11.36 -28.56 -7.03
CA ALA A 349 -10.48 -27.86 -6.10
C ALA A 349 -11.25 -27.17 -4.96
N PHE A 350 -12.40 -26.56 -5.25
CA PHE A 350 -13.28 -25.97 -4.24
C PHE A 350 -13.82 -27.04 -3.28
N ASP A 351 -14.36 -28.15 -3.78
CA ASP A 351 -14.93 -29.19 -2.92
C ASP A 351 -13.88 -29.89 -2.06
N LYS A 352 -12.68 -30.15 -2.59
CA LYS A 352 -11.54 -30.66 -1.81
C LYS A 352 -11.10 -29.69 -0.71
N LEU A 353 -11.09 -28.40 -1.01
CA LEU A 353 -10.71 -27.38 -0.05
C LEU A 353 -11.78 -27.19 1.03
N ALA A 354 -13.06 -27.16 0.67
CA ALA A 354 -14.18 -27.14 1.62
C ALA A 354 -14.13 -28.33 2.59
N GLN A 355 -13.84 -29.54 2.09
CA GLN A 355 -13.71 -30.74 2.92
C GLN A 355 -12.58 -30.65 3.98
N SER A 356 -11.65 -29.70 3.86
CA SER A 356 -10.54 -29.45 4.80
C SER A 356 -10.93 -28.72 6.09
N PHE A 357 -12.20 -28.34 6.27
CA PHE A 357 -12.69 -27.62 7.47
C PHE A 357 -13.78 -28.39 8.20
N ASP A 358 -13.87 -28.21 9.52
CA ASP A 358 -15.06 -28.54 10.31
C ASP A 358 -15.89 -27.27 10.51
N TYR A 359 -17.15 -27.33 10.09
CA TYR A 359 -18.05 -26.18 10.09
C TYR A 359 -18.81 -26.03 11.41
N GLY A 360 -18.86 -24.80 11.91
CA GLY A 360 -19.52 -24.48 13.16
C GLY A 360 -20.99 -24.06 13.00
N SER A 361 -21.72 -24.07 14.11
CA SER A 361 -23.07 -23.50 14.24
C SER A 361 -23.08 -22.12 14.90
N GLN A 362 -21.91 -21.51 15.15
CA GLN A 362 -21.78 -20.24 15.89
C GLN A 362 -20.84 -19.26 15.20
N ILE A 363 -21.17 -17.97 15.25
CA ILE A 363 -20.23 -16.87 14.96
C ILE A 363 -20.17 -15.92 16.16
N ARG A 364 -18.96 -15.44 16.45
CA ARG A 364 -18.64 -14.55 17.58
C ARG A 364 -18.23 -13.18 17.06
N VAL A 365 -19.07 -12.16 17.27
CA VAL A 365 -18.80 -10.79 16.82
C VAL A 365 -18.72 -9.84 18.01
N LEU A 366 -17.95 -8.77 17.87
CA LEU A 366 -17.83 -7.73 18.86
C LEU A 366 -19.19 -7.04 19.08
N ARG A 367 -19.65 -6.98 20.34
CA ARG A 367 -20.73 -6.12 20.80
C ARG A 367 -20.22 -4.71 21.09
N SER A 368 -19.14 -4.63 21.87
CA SER A 368 -18.46 -3.38 22.17
C SER A 368 -17.01 -3.65 22.51
N LEU A 369 -16.14 -2.71 22.15
CA LEU A 369 -14.77 -2.64 22.64
C LEU A 369 -14.71 -1.50 23.66
N GLU A 370 -15.34 -1.71 24.82
CA GLU A 370 -15.42 -0.78 25.97
C GLU A 370 -15.80 0.68 25.61
N GLY A 371 -16.66 0.86 24.61
CA GLY A 371 -17.08 2.19 24.14
C GLY A 371 -16.15 2.90 23.14
N ALA A 372 -14.95 2.36 22.84
CA ALA A 372 -14.21 2.78 21.62
C ALA A 372 -14.85 2.23 20.35
N ALA A 373 -15.55 1.09 20.47
CA ALA A 373 -16.49 0.62 19.46
C ALA A 373 -17.79 0.14 20.11
N GLU A 374 -18.92 0.38 19.46
CA GLU A 374 -20.24 -0.14 19.80
C GLU A 374 -20.91 -0.64 18.52
N ALA A 375 -21.38 -1.89 18.52
CA ALA A 375 -21.91 -2.53 17.32
C ALA A 375 -23.30 -3.15 17.57
N SER A 376 -24.24 -2.85 16.68
CA SER A 376 -25.57 -3.46 16.62
C SER A 376 -25.65 -4.38 15.41
N TRP A 377 -25.68 -5.69 15.65
CA TRP A 377 -25.64 -6.74 14.64
C TRP A 377 -27.01 -7.35 14.35
N VAL A 378 -27.21 -7.74 13.09
CA VAL A 378 -28.32 -8.55 12.58
C VAL A 378 -27.72 -9.68 11.74
N SER A 379 -28.34 -10.86 11.79
CA SER A 379 -27.96 -12.02 10.97
C SER A 379 -29.15 -12.56 10.17
N LEU A 380 -28.87 -13.12 9.00
CA LEU A 380 -29.83 -13.85 8.17
C LEU A 380 -29.27 -15.25 7.82
N PRO A 381 -30.00 -16.34 8.13
CA PRO A 381 -31.36 -16.40 8.67
C PRO A 381 -31.46 -15.91 10.12
N ALA A 382 -32.57 -15.24 10.46
CA ALA A 382 -32.79 -14.60 11.75
C ALA A 382 -33.21 -15.62 12.83
N HIS A 383 -32.29 -16.51 13.21
CA HIS A 383 -32.48 -17.51 14.25
C HIS A 383 -31.55 -17.25 15.44
N GLU A 384 -31.98 -16.37 16.34
CA GLU A 384 -31.29 -16.06 17.59
C GLU A 384 -31.66 -17.10 18.67
N VAL A 385 -31.02 -18.27 18.66
CA VAL A 385 -31.35 -19.37 19.60
C VAL A 385 -31.05 -18.99 21.06
N SER A 386 -29.96 -18.26 21.32
CA SER A 386 -29.74 -17.56 22.60
C SER A 386 -28.68 -16.48 22.49
N ARG A 387 -28.88 -15.34 23.17
CA ARG A 387 -27.87 -14.29 23.33
C ARG A 387 -27.11 -14.45 24.63
N ARG A 388 -25.90 -15.01 24.58
CA ARG A 388 -24.94 -14.91 25.69
C ARG A 388 -24.00 -13.73 25.43
N SER A 389 -24.34 -12.57 25.99
CA SER A 389 -23.42 -11.44 26.02
C SER A 389 -22.45 -11.59 27.19
N ALA A 390 -21.17 -11.78 26.88
CA ALA A 390 -20.12 -11.16 27.69
C ALA A 390 -20.21 -9.63 27.52
N SER A 391 -19.43 -8.85 28.29
CA SER A 391 -19.35 -7.39 28.09
C SER A 391 -19.07 -7.02 26.63
N ASP A 392 -18.16 -7.75 25.98
CA ASP A 392 -17.53 -7.30 24.73
C ASP A 392 -18.08 -7.99 23.48
N THR A 393 -18.76 -9.14 23.60
CA THR A 393 -19.01 -10.07 22.49
C THR A 393 -20.46 -10.56 22.42
N PHE A 394 -21.03 -10.60 21.22
CA PHE A 394 -22.21 -11.38 20.88
C PHE A 394 -21.81 -12.74 20.30
N VAL A 395 -22.59 -13.78 20.63
CA VAL A 395 -22.50 -15.10 20.00
C VAL A 395 -23.82 -15.40 19.33
N PHE A 396 -23.84 -15.45 18.00
CA PHE A 396 -24.97 -16.02 17.26
C PHE A 396 -24.85 -17.54 17.27
N SER A 397 -25.98 -18.25 17.31
CA SER A 397 -26.05 -19.72 17.28
C SER A 397 -27.20 -20.15 16.40
N PHE A 398 -26.93 -20.99 15.40
CA PHE A 398 -27.87 -21.37 14.34
C PHE A 398 -28.11 -22.88 14.37
N GLU A 399 -29.37 -23.33 14.34
CA GLU A 399 -29.68 -24.77 14.26
C GLU A 399 -29.40 -25.33 12.87
N ASN A 400 -29.75 -24.56 11.83
CA ASN A 400 -29.54 -24.89 10.43
C ASN A 400 -29.13 -23.61 9.68
N LEU A 401 -28.10 -23.69 8.84
CA LEU A 401 -27.67 -22.60 7.97
C LEU A 401 -27.94 -22.95 6.49
N PRO A 402 -28.34 -21.98 5.65
CA PRO A 402 -28.52 -22.21 4.23
C PRO A 402 -27.17 -22.55 3.58
N LEU A 403 -27.16 -23.58 2.73
CA LEU A 403 -25.96 -23.99 2.02
C LEU A 403 -25.76 -23.15 0.74
N ARG A 404 -24.59 -22.52 0.61
CA ARG A 404 -24.08 -21.98 -0.65
C ARG A 404 -23.12 -23.01 -1.24
N HIS A 405 -23.58 -23.74 -2.25
CA HIS A 405 -22.95 -25.00 -2.70
C HIS A 405 -22.88 -26.00 -1.53
N THR A 406 -21.68 -26.28 -1.03
CA THR A 406 -21.42 -27.20 0.10
C THR A 406 -21.18 -26.47 1.43
N LEU A 407 -21.15 -25.13 1.45
CA LEU A 407 -20.77 -24.35 2.63
C LEU A 407 -21.99 -23.81 3.39
N PRO A 408 -22.08 -23.94 4.73
CA PRO A 408 -23.08 -23.26 5.54
C PRO A 408 -22.76 -21.77 5.63
N VAL A 409 -23.63 -20.91 5.06
CA VAL A 409 -23.42 -19.46 5.02
C VAL A 409 -24.44 -18.73 5.90
N VAL A 410 -23.98 -17.71 6.62
CA VAL A 410 -24.82 -16.68 7.25
C VAL A 410 -24.45 -15.32 6.68
N HIS A 411 -25.46 -14.49 6.42
CA HIS A 411 -25.27 -13.08 6.11
C HIS A 411 -25.28 -12.26 7.40
N LEU A 412 -24.35 -11.31 7.52
CA LEU A 412 -24.18 -10.44 8.69
C LEU A 412 -24.24 -8.98 8.25
N SER A 413 -25.08 -8.19 8.94
CA SER A 413 -25.23 -6.75 8.76
C SER A 413 -25.07 -6.04 10.12
N ALA A 414 -24.24 -5.00 10.18
CA ALA A 414 -23.89 -4.33 11.43
C ALA A 414 -23.90 -2.80 11.28
N ARG A 415 -24.45 -2.11 12.27
CA ARG A 415 -24.17 -0.69 12.50
C ARG A 415 -23.11 -0.56 13.58
N ILE A 416 -21.94 -0.05 13.22
CA ILE A 416 -20.77 0.07 14.09
C ILE A 416 -20.44 1.55 14.28
N GLN A 417 -20.49 2.04 15.53
CA GLN A 417 -19.98 3.35 15.92
C GLN A 417 -18.59 3.17 16.52
N ILE A 418 -17.66 4.06 16.17
CA ILE A 418 -16.26 4.01 16.62
C ILE A 418 -15.85 5.39 17.14
N ASN A 419 -15.16 5.44 18.27
CA ASN A 419 -14.70 6.65 18.94
C ASN A 419 -13.24 6.49 19.38
N SER A 420 -12.31 7.16 18.70
CA SER A 420 -10.88 7.08 19.01
C SER A 420 -10.47 7.81 20.29
N ASP A 421 -11.33 8.64 20.87
CA ASP A 421 -11.09 9.34 22.14
C ASP A 421 -11.59 8.56 23.37
N ALA A 422 -12.19 7.38 23.17
CA ALA A 422 -12.83 6.62 24.25
C ALA A 422 -11.79 6.10 25.27
N ILE A 423 -11.89 6.59 26.52
CA ILE A 423 -11.07 6.12 27.62
C ILE A 423 -11.63 4.78 28.12
N ARG A 424 -11.07 3.68 27.63
CA ARG A 424 -11.44 2.31 27.96
C ARG A 424 -10.73 1.82 29.21
N THR A 425 -11.38 1.89 30.37
CA THR A 425 -10.84 1.40 31.64
C THR A 425 -11.46 0.08 32.04
N ILE A 426 -10.62 -0.90 32.38
CA ILE A 426 -11.05 -2.17 32.97
C ILE A 426 -11.72 -2.00 34.33
N SER A 427 -12.47 -3.02 34.76
CA SER A 427 -12.90 -3.12 36.16
C SER A 427 -11.76 -3.60 37.07
N GLU A 428 -11.72 -3.15 38.33
CA GLU A 428 -10.85 -3.70 39.38
C GLU A 428 -11.08 -5.21 39.65
N THR A 429 -12.18 -5.76 39.14
CA THR A 429 -12.59 -7.18 39.30
C THR A 429 -12.41 -8.02 38.02
N GLU A 430 -11.78 -7.47 36.99
CA GLU A 430 -11.66 -8.13 35.67
C GLU A 430 -10.53 -9.16 35.64
N ASP A 431 -10.82 -10.39 35.18
CA ASP A 431 -9.79 -11.42 35.02
C ASP A 431 -9.03 -11.27 33.70
N LEU A 432 -7.74 -10.93 33.83
CA LEU A 432 -6.81 -10.72 32.73
C LEU A 432 -6.01 -11.99 32.36
N SER A 433 -6.23 -13.12 33.03
CA SER A 433 -5.45 -14.36 32.88
C SER A 433 -5.37 -14.86 31.43
N GLN A 434 -6.49 -14.89 30.71
CA GLN A 434 -6.58 -15.27 29.30
C GLN A 434 -5.79 -14.34 28.35
N TRP A 435 -5.63 -13.07 28.73
CA TRP A 435 -4.92 -12.05 27.96
C TRP A 435 -3.41 -12.02 28.27
N LEU A 436 -2.95 -12.84 29.20
CA LEU A 436 -1.54 -12.99 29.61
C LEU A 436 -0.98 -14.40 29.31
N SER A 437 -1.85 -15.40 29.16
CA SER A 437 -1.45 -16.81 29.06
C SER A 437 -0.83 -17.19 27.71
N PRO A 438 0.08 -18.21 27.68
CA PRO A 438 0.59 -18.81 26.45
C PRO A 438 -0.52 -19.56 25.68
N THR A 439 -0.41 -19.58 24.36
CA THR A 439 -1.30 -20.33 23.46
C THR A 439 -0.49 -21.01 22.35
N LYS A 440 -1.16 -21.79 21.49
CA LYS A 440 -0.57 -22.41 20.29
C LYS A 440 0.06 -21.37 19.34
N HIS A 441 -0.61 -20.21 19.16
CA HIS A 441 -0.13 -19.13 18.30
C HIS A 441 0.74 -18.13 19.05
N PHE A 442 0.57 -17.99 20.38
CA PHE A 442 1.33 -17.09 21.25
C PHE A 442 2.23 -17.86 22.24
N PRO A 443 3.38 -18.42 21.79
CA PRO A 443 4.29 -19.20 22.63
C PRO A 443 5.21 -18.31 23.48
N ILE A 444 4.65 -17.60 24.47
CA ILE A 444 5.37 -16.58 25.28
C ILE A 444 6.61 -17.13 25.99
N ASP A 445 6.61 -18.42 26.32
CA ASP A 445 7.70 -19.10 27.01
C ASP A 445 8.88 -19.52 26.11
N ALA A 446 8.76 -19.36 24.79
CA ALA A 446 9.83 -19.75 23.86
C ALA A 446 11.13 -18.96 24.15
N PRO A 447 12.30 -19.62 24.26
CA PRO A 447 13.56 -18.93 24.60
C PRO A 447 13.94 -17.77 23.67
N ALA A 448 13.54 -17.83 22.39
CA ALA A 448 13.76 -16.72 21.45
C ALA A 448 12.88 -15.50 21.76
N ILE A 449 11.62 -15.71 22.18
CA ILE A 449 10.71 -14.62 22.59
C ILE A 449 11.25 -13.93 23.85
N ARG A 450 11.62 -14.71 24.87
CA ARG A 450 12.24 -14.19 26.11
C ARG A 450 13.50 -13.37 25.82
N LYS A 451 14.39 -13.87 24.94
CA LYS A 451 15.59 -13.14 24.51
C LYS A 451 15.29 -11.79 23.83
N VAL A 452 14.22 -11.70 23.02
CA VAL A 452 13.80 -10.41 22.44
C VAL A 452 13.34 -9.46 23.54
N VAL A 453 12.47 -9.92 24.45
CA VAL A 453 11.96 -9.14 25.59
C VAL A 453 13.10 -8.58 26.46
N GLU A 454 14.08 -9.43 26.80
CA GLU A 454 15.30 -9.08 27.54
C GLU A 454 16.20 -8.07 26.81
N THR A 455 16.06 -7.95 25.48
CA THR A 455 16.84 -7.02 24.65
C THR A 455 16.16 -5.65 24.49
N ILE A 456 14.81 -5.62 24.46
CA ILE A 456 14.05 -4.38 24.16
C ILE A 456 13.63 -3.58 25.40
N CYS A 457 13.49 -4.21 26.57
CA CYS A 457 13.03 -3.55 27.79
C CYS A 457 13.68 -4.13 29.05
N GLN A 458 13.59 -3.41 30.16
CA GLN A 458 13.93 -3.93 31.48
C GLN A 458 12.69 -4.58 32.13
N PRO A 459 12.85 -5.67 32.92
CA PRO A 459 11.71 -6.35 33.55
C PRO A 459 10.82 -5.43 34.40
N ASN A 460 11.43 -4.45 35.06
CA ASN A 460 10.80 -3.47 35.95
C ASN A 460 10.29 -2.20 35.25
N ASP A 461 10.38 -2.12 33.92
CA ASP A 461 9.85 -0.97 33.17
C ASP A 461 8.32 -0.83 33.33
N THR A 462 7.85 0.42 33.34
CA THR A 462 6.41 0.72 33.43
C THR A 462 5.66 0.14 32.23
N PRO A 463 4.35 -0.17 32.33
CA PRO A 463 3.57 -0.69 31.18
C PRO A 463 3.66 0.21 29.95
N LYS A 464 3.67 1.54 30.16
CA LYS A 464 3.85 2.55 29.11
C LYS A 464 5.26 2.55 28.50
N THR A 465 6.30 2.38 29.31
CA THR A 465 7.68 2.23 28.81
C THR A 465 7.80 0.97 27.96
N LYS A 466 7.26 -0.16 28.45
CA LYS A 466 7.23 -1.45 27.76
C LYS A 466 6.53 -1.37 26.40
N LEU A 467 5.36 -0.71 26.32
CA LEU A 467 4.68 -0.47 25.04
C LEU A 467 5.52 0.41 24.10
N SER A 468 6.17 1.47 24.59
CA SER A 468 7.05 2.31 23.75
C SER A 468 8.21 1.49 23.17
N CYS A 469 8.91 0.71 23.99
CA CYS A 469 10.00 -0.16 23.53
C CYS A 469 9.54 -1.16 22.47
N LEU A 470 8.36 -1.76 22.64
CA LEU A 470 7.80 -2.71 21.69
C LEU A 470 7.43 -2.02 20.36
N LEU A 471 6.85 -0.83 20.41
CA LEU A 471 6.53 -0.03 19.23
C LEU A 471 7.77 0.48 18.48
N ASP A 472 8.79 0.94 19.20
CA ASP A 472 10.07 1.35 18.60
C ASP A 472 10.80 0.14 17.95
N TRP A 473 10.68 -1.08 18.52
CA TRP A 473 11.20 -2.31 17.92
C TRP A 473 10.49 -2.68 16.61
N PHE A 474 9.15 -2.64 16.58
CA PHE A 474 8.35 -2.90 15.37
C PHE A 474 8.48 -1.79 14.31
N GLN A 475 8.81 -0.56 14.68
CA GLN A 475 9.08 0.53 13.73
C GLN A 475 10.41 0.39 12.98
N ASP A 476 11.35 -0.43 13.46
CA ASP A 476 12.59 -0.74 12.74
C ASP A 476 12.40 -1.96 11.83
N SER A 477 12.35 -1.68 10.52
CA SER A 477 12.26 -2.66 9.44
C SER A 477 13.42 -3.67 9.37
N ALA A 478 14.51 -3.47 10.13
CA ALA A 478 15.57 -4.45 10.29
C ALA A 478 15.16 -5.63 11.21
N ASN A 479 14.15 -5.44 12.07
CA ASN A 479 13.61 -6.51 12.92
C ASN A 479 12.57 -7.35 12.16
N ILE A 480 11.49 -6.71 11.70
CA ILE A 480 10.43 -7.33 10.89
C ILE A 480 10.06 -6.39 9.74
N ARG A 481 10.01 -6.94 8.51
CA ARG A 481 9.59 -6.24 7.29
C ARG A 481 8.19 -6.67 6.84
N TYR A 482 7.35 -5.73 6.44
CA TYR A 482 6.03 -6.01 5.87
C TYR A 482 6.17 -6.57 4.45
N ALA A 483 6.16 -7.90 4.33
CA ALA A 483 6.39 -8.63 3.08
C ALA A 483 5.99 -10.11 3.23
N GLY A 484 5.76 -10.80 2.11
CA GLY A 484 5.33 -12.20 2.08
C GLY A 484 4.27 -12.43 1.02
N VAL A 485 3.32 -13.31 1.32
CA VAL A 485 2.11 -13.55 0.54
C VAL A 485 0.93 -12.87 1.24
N THR A 486 0.17 -12.02 0.54
CA THR A 486 -0.98 -11.32 1.13
C THR A 486 -1.98 -12.30 1.76
N GLY A 487 -2.28 -12.11 3.05
CA GLY A 487 -3.15 -12.99 3.82
C GLY A 487 -2.50 -14.30 4.28
N SER A 488 -1.16 -14.38 4.30
CA SER A 488 -0.42 -15.43 5.00
C SER A 488 -0.62 -15.37 6.52
N ARG A 489 -0.44 -16.52 7.18
CA ARG A 489 -0.04 -16.56 8.59
C ARG A 489 1.09 -17.57 8.77
N TYR A 490 2.32 -17.10 8.63
CA TYR A 490 3.53 -17.90 8.89
C TYR A 490 3.66 -18.26 10.38
N GLY A 491 3.13 -17.40 11.26
CA GLY A 491 3.04 -17.61 12.70
C GLY A 491 4.30 -17.24 13.48
N THR A 492 4.09 -16.69 14.67
CA THR A 492 5.06 -16.06 15.59
C THR A 492 6.53 -16.52 15.45
N MET A 493 6.82 -17.81 15.61
CA MET A 493 8.19 -18.32 15.64
C MET A 493 8.89 -18.29 14.26
N ASN A 494 8.14 -18.53 13.19
CA ASN A 494 8.67 -18.45 11.83
C ASN A 494 8.94 -16.99 11.47
N VAL A 495 7.97 -16.11 11.74
CA VAL A 495 8.03 -14.65 11.53
C VAL A 495 9.26 -14.04 12.20
N LEU A 496 9.49 -14.36 13.49
CA LEU A 496 10.66 -13.92 14.24
C LEU A 496 11.99 -14.45 13.67
N SER A 497 12.00 -15.64 13.06
CA SER A 497 13.22 -16.21 12.47
C SER A 497 13.53 -15.72 11.05
N GLN A 498 12.50 -15.38 10.26
CA GLN A 498 12.63 -14.97 8.86
C GLN A 498 12.68 -13.44 8.67
N GLY A 499 12.26 -12.66 9.67
CA GLY A 499 12.31 -11.19 9.63
C GLY A 499 11.26 -10.55 8.73
N TYR A 500 10.16 -11.24 8.40
CA TYR A 500 9.06 -10.68 7.60
C TYR A 500 7.71 -11.38 7.85
N GLY A 501 6.63 -10.66 7.50
CA GLY A 501 5.25 -11.16 7.51
C GLY A 501 4.24 -10.07 7.12
N HIS A 502 2.95 -10.38 7.21
CA HIS A 502 1.83 -9.44 7.00
C HIS A 502 1.09 -9.12 8.31
N CYS A 503 -0.08 -8.45 8.25
CA CYS A 503 -0.77 -7.94 9.44
C CYS A 503 -1.06 -8.99 10.52
N TRP A 504 -1.45 -10.20 10.13
CA TRP A 504 -1.64 -11.31 11.08
C TRP A 504 -0.33 -11.73 11.74
N ASP A 505 0.75 -11.87 10.97
CA ASP A 505 2.08 -12.23 11.47
C ASP A 505 2.65 -11.18 12.46
N TYR A 506 2.41 -9.90 12.19
CA TYR A 506 2.77 -8.79 13.08
C TYR A 506 1.92 -8.80 14.37
N ALA A 507 0.60 -9.06 14.27
CA ALA A 507 -0.29 -9.09 15.42
C ALA A 507 -0.05 -10.31 16.34
N ASP A 508 0.25 -11.46 15.74
CA ASP A 508 0.73 -12.68 16.41
C ASP A 508 1.97 -12.40 17.27
N LEU A 509 3.01 -11.82 16.65
CA LEU A 509 4.28 -11.56 17.30
C LEU A 509 4.18 -10.43 18.34
N PHE A 510 3.42 -9.38 18.06
CA PHE A 510 3.19 -8.28 19.02
C PHE A 510 2.45 -8.78 20.26
N ASN A 511 1.36 -9.55 20.09
CA ASN A 511 0.62 -10.15 21.20
C ASN A 511 1.54 -11.06 22.05
N THR A 512 2.33 -11.91 21.40
CA THR A 512 3.27 -12.81 22.10
C THR A 512 4.31 -12.04 22.91
N LEU A 513 4.93 -11.00 22.33
CA LEU A 513 5.93 -10.17 23.02
C LEU A 513 5.31 -9.35 24.15
N ALA A 514 4.14 -8.74 23.92
CA ALA A 514 3.39 -7.99 24.93
C ALA A 514 3.06 -8.86 26.15
N ARG A 515 2.53 -10.07 25.94
CA ARG A 515 2.26 -11.04 27.02
C ARG A 515 3.52 -11.47 27.75
N ALA A 516 4.60 -11.76 27.03
CA ALA A 516 5.90 -12.07 27.63
C ALA A 516 6.51 -10.91 28.45
N MET A 517 6.09 -9.67 28.20
CA MET A 517 6.44 -8.46 28.96
C MET A 517 5.49 -8.19 30.15
N SER A 518 4.51 -9.08 30.37
CA SER A 518 3.38 -8.96 31.31
C SER A 518 2.39 -7.82 30.97
N LEU A 519 2.22 -7.49 29.69
CA LEU A 519 1.14 -6.63 29.20
C LEU A 519 -0.03 -7.50 28.73
N PRO A 520 -1.24 -7.38 29.33
CA PRO A 520 -2.44 -8.05 28.83
C PRO A 520 -2.74 -7.62 27.39
N CYS A 521 -2.85 -8.57 26.46
CA CYS A 521 -3.02 -8.27 25.05
C CYS A 521 -3.96 -9.27 24.34
N ARG A 522 -4.74 -8.75 23.39
CA ARG A 522 -5.71 -9.51 22.57
C ARG A 522 -5.52 -9.16 21.09
N GLU A 523 -5.70 -10.15 20.22
CA GLU A 523 -5.83 -9.89 18.77
C GLU A 523 -7.21 -9.25 18.52
N VAL A 524 -7.25 -8.35 17.54
CA VAL A 524 -8.48 -7.75 17.02
C VAL A 524 -8.51 -8.02 15.51
N TYR A 525 -9.54 -8.74 15.06
CA TYR A 525 -9.82 -8.91 13.63
C TYR A 525 -10.84 -7.85 13.21
N GLY A 526 -10.73 -7.35 11.98
CA GLY A 526 -11.65 -6.36 11.44
C GLY A 526 -11.24 -5.88 10.06
N TRP A 527 -11.50 -4.61 9.77
CA TRP A 527 -11.20 -3.99 8.47
C TRP A 527 -10.63 -2.60 8.62
N LEU A 528 -9.88 -2.17 7.61
CA LEU A 528 -9.51 -0.76 7.45
C LEU A 528 -10.54 -0.05 6.56
N GLN A 529 -10.97 1.16 6.93
CA GLN A 529 -11.86 1.94 6.09
C GLN A 529 -11.18 2.24 4.75
N ASN A 530 -11.87 1.94 3.64
CA ASN A 530 -11.29 1.96 2.28
C ASN A 530 -10.05 1.07 2.14
N GLY A 531 -9.97 -0.05 2.86
CA GLY A 531 -8.88 -1.03 2.79
C GLY A 531 -9.41 -2.47 2.82
N GLU A 532 -8.51 -3.40 3.14
CA GLU A 532 -8.81 -4.84 3.21
C GLU A 532 -9.20 -5.26 4.65
N GLY A 533 -9.44 -6.56 4.84
CA GLY A 533 -9.45 -7.17 6.17
C GLY A 533 -8.07 -7.00 6.84
N HIS A 534 -8.06 -6.71 8.13
CA HIS A 534 -6.85 -6.37 8.88
C HIS A 534 -6.85 -7.02 10.25
N VAL A 535 -5.65 -7.26 10.77
CA VAL A 535 -5.41 -7.78 12.12
C VAL A 535 -4.50 -6.81 12.84
N TRP A 536 -4.86 -6.46 14.06
CA TRP A 536 -4.09 -5.60 14.94
C TRP A 536 -4.30 -6.05 16.39
N ASN A 537 -3.80 -5.27 17.36
CA ASN A 537 -3.88 -5.64 18.76
C ASN A 537 -4.63 -4.62 19.60
N ASP A 538 -5.15 -5.08 20.72
CA ASP A 538 -5.54 -4.23 21.83
C ASP A 538 -4.66 -4.61 23.01
N VAL A 539 -4.08 -3.63 23.71
CA VAL A 539 -3.13 -3.85 24.81
C VAL A 539 -3.48 -2.99 26.02
N LEU A 540 -3.44 -3.58 27.22
CA LEU A 540 -3.74 -2.89 28.45
C LEU A 540 -2.49 -2.18 29.01
N VAL A 541 -2.54 -0.84 29.10
CA VAL A 541 -1.49 0.01 29.66
C VAL A 541 -2.11 1.01 30.63
N ASP A 542 -1.54 1.12 31.83
CA ASP A 542 -1.97 2.03 32.90
C ASP A 542 -3.48 1.94 33.20
N GLY A 543 -4.01 0.71 33.22
CA GLY A 543 -5.42 0.39 33.44
C GLY A 543 -6.35 0.67 32.24
N LYS A 544 -5.79 0.97 31.07
CA LYS A 544 -6.54 1.35 29.87
C LYS A 544 -6.17 0.54 28.63
N TRP A 545 -7.16 0.07 27.88
CA TRP A 545 -6.90 -0.60 26.61
C TRP A 545 -6.56 0.42 25.51
N GLN A 546 -5.53 0.12 24.72
CA GLN A 546 -5.05 0.91 23.58
C GLN A 546 -5.03 0.04 22.32
N MET A 547 -5.71 0.49 21.25
CA MET A 547 -5.74 -0.22 19.96
C MET A 547 -4.45 0.13 19.23
N ILE A 548 -3.60 -0.85 19.00
CA ILE A 548 -2.26 -0.70 18.44
C ILE A 548 -2.14 -1.50 17.15
N ASP A 549 -1.66 -0.85 16.08
CA ASP A 549 -1.33 -1.49 14.82
C ASP A 549 0.20 -1.70 14.73
N PRO A 550 0.71 -2.91 15.00
CA PRO A 550 2.15 -3.20 14.91
C PRO A 550 2.71 -3.09 13.49
N THR A 551 1.89 -3.18 12.43
CA THR A 551 2.38 -3.02 11.04
C THR A 551 2.78 -1.59 10.71
N THR A 552 2.30 -0.63 11.50
CA THR A 552 2.54 0.80 11.31
C THR A 552 3.15 1.48 12.54
N GLY A 553 3.19 0.80 13.69
CA GLY A 553 3.89 1.22 14.91
C GLY A 553 3.18 2.32 15.69
N ILE A 554 1.85 2.35 15.66
CA ILE A 554 1.01 3.48 16.08
C ILE A 554 -0.31 3.02 16.74
N GLU A 555 -0.98 3.97 17.40
CA GLU A 555 -2.36 3.84 17.87
C GLU A 555 -3.36 3.99 16.72
N CYS A 556 -4.42 3.18 16.75
CA CYS A 556 -5.42 3.07 15.69
C CYS A 556 -6.42 4.24 15.67
N GLY A 557 -6.79 4.70 14.48
CA GLY A 557 -7.87 5.67 14.28
C GLY A 557 -9.27 5.05 14.27
N SER A 558 -10.29 5.91 14.20
CA SER A 558 -11.71 5.54 14.01
C SER A 558 -12.02 4.93 12.62
N ASP A 559 -10.99 4.80 11.77
CA ASP A 559 -11.00 4.11 10.49
C ASP A 559 -10.48 2.66 10.58
N TYR A 560 -10.24 2.14 11.78
CA TYR A 560 -10.10 0.72 12.11
C TYR A 560 -11.44 0.21 12.62
N ILE A 561 -12.02 -0.77 11.92
CA ILE A 561 -13.40 -1.23 12.14
C ILE A 561 -13.37 -2.64 12.71
N PRO A 562 -13.50 -2.82 14.04
CA PRO A 562 -13.33 -4.13 14.67
C PRO A 562 -14.56 -5.02 14.43
N LEU A 563 -14.28 -6.26 14.00
CA LEU A 563 -15.26 -7.34 13.87
C LEU A 563 -15.31 -8.19 15.14
N SER A 564 -14.16 -8.49 15.75
CA SER A 564 -14.05 -9.45 16.85
C SER A 564 -12.70 -9.39 17.55
N ILE A 565 -12.60 -9.98 18.74
CA ILE A 565 -11.36 -10.17 19.50
C ILE A 565 -11.04 -11.67 19.65
N SER A 566 -9.75 -12.02 19.81
CA SER A 566 -9.32 -13.39 20.13
C SER A 566 -8.27 -13.44 21.25
N ALA A 567 -8.40 -14.44 22.12
CA ALA A 567 -7.51 -14.71 23.25
C ALA A 567 -6.43 -15.75 22.91
N ASP A 568 -6.73 -16.68 22.00
CA ASP A 568 -5.88 -17.80 21.60
C ASP A 568 -5.23 -17.63 20.22
N GLY A 569 -5.79 -16.75 19.38
CA GLY A 569 -5.39 -16.49 18.01
C GLY A 569 -6.20 -17.27 16.98
N GLU A 570 -7.25 -18.00 17.37
CA GLU A 570 -8.15 -18.65 16.42
C GLU A 570 -9.26 -17.68 15.97
N MET A 571 -9.46 -17.62 14.65
CA MET A 571 -10.62 -17.00 14.00
C MET A 571 -11.68 -18.09 13.79
N THR A 572 -12.98 -17.81 13.96
CA THR A 572 -14.03 -18.87 13.92
C THR A 572 -14.97 -18.78 12.72
N TRP A 573 -14.50 -18.18 11.62
CA TRP A 573 -15.21 -18.11 10.33
C TRP A 573 -14.24 -17.83 9.17
N ILE A 574 -14.76 -17.98 7.95
CA ILE A 574 -14.14 -17.56 6.69
C ILE A 574 -15.15 -16.62 5.98
N TYR A 575 -14.67 -15.56 5.33
CA TYR A 575 -15.53 -14.68 4.52
C TYR A 575 -16.05 -15.40 3.26
N ALA A 576 -17.33 -15.21 2.94
CA ALA A 576 -18.02 -15.83 1.80
C ALA A 576 -18.60 -14.82 0.80
N SER A 577 -18.25 -13.55 0.95
CA SER A 577 -18.44 -12.46 0.00
C SER A 577 -17.32 -11.43 0.16
N SER A 578 -17.23 -10.47 -0.76
CA SER A 578 -16.60 -9.17 -0.46
C SER A 578 -17.37 -8.50 0.69
N ILE A 579 -16.66 -7.78 1.55
CA ILE A 579 -17.28 -6.97 2.61
C ILE A 579 -17.68 -5.61 2.03
N GLN A 580 -18.90 -5.17 2.32
CA GLN A 580 -19.37 -3.82 2.01
C GLN A 580 -19.26 -2.96 3.28
N ILE A 581 -18.68 -1.76 3.15
CA ILE A 581 -18.49 -0.81 4.25
C ILE A 581 -18.92 0.58 3.79
N GLU A 582 -20.09 1.03 4.26
CA GLU A 582 -20.59 2.39 4.05
C GLU A 582 -20.32 3.24 5.29
N ARG A 583 -19.98 4.52 5.08
CA ARG A 583 -19.89 5.53 6.15
C ARG A 583 -21.25 6.22 6.31
N LEU A 584 -21.77 6.22 7.54
CA LEU A 584 -23.05 6.84 7.91
C LEU A 584 -22.87 8.28 8.44
#